data_AF-A0A850XLZ1-F1
#
_entry.id   AF-A0A850XLZ1-F1
#
_cell.length_a   1.000
_cell.length_b   1.000
_cell.length_c   1.000
_cell.angle_alpha   90.00
_cell.angle_beta   90.00
_cell.angle_gamma   90.00
#
_symmetry.space_group_name_H-M   'P 1'
#
loop_
_entity.id
_entity.type
_entity.pdbx_description
1 polymer ?
#
loop_
_entity_poly.entity_id
_entity_poly.type
_entity_poly.pdbx_seq_one_letter_code
_entity_poly.pdbx_strand_id
1 'polypeptide(L)'
;RYDPDSGHDSGAEDTTVEAPPPYAFLTIGMGKILLSHGSALTSRDPNGCTVPLPPRLGVCLDYEQGKVSFYDAVSFRELWECGVDCSGPVCPAFCFIGGG
;
A
#
# COMPACT_ATOMS: atom_id res chain seq x y z
N ARG A 1 10.12 49.13 24.43
CA ARG A 1 10.24 48.20 23.28
C ARG A 1 9.31 47.05 23.60
N TYR A 2 8.21 46.95 22.86
CA TYR A 2 7.14 45.99 23.06
C TYR A 2 7.65 44.65 22.52
N ASP A 3 7.67 43.60 23.33
CA ASP A 3 8.03 42.25 22.90
C ASP A 3 6.71 41.56 22.52
N PRO A 4 6.46 41.29 21.22
CA PRO A 4 5.22 40.68 20.80
C PRO A 4 5.28 39.18 21.11
N ASP A 5 4.60 38.79 22.19
CA ASP A 5 4.28 37.40 22.50
C ASP A 5 3.46 36.83 21.32
N SER A 6 4.20 36.22 20.40
CA SER A 6 3.70 35.74 19.12
C SER A 6 3.02 34.41 19.39
N GLY A 7 1.77 34.50 19.84
CA GLY A 7 0.89 33.36 20.07
C GLY A 7 0.88 32.46 18.83
N HIS A 8 1.58 31.34 18.92
CA HIS A 8 1.56 30.30 17.90
C HIS A 8 0.43 29.33 18.27
N ASP A 9 -0.80 29.69 17.93
CA ASP A 9 -1.85 28.70 17.71
C ASP A 9 -1.56 28.07 16.34
N SER A 10 -0.53 27.21 16.32
CA SER A 10 -0.42 26.22 15.27
C SER A 10 -1.53 25.22 15.50
N GLY A 11 -2.72 25.58 15.00
CA GLY A 11 -3.75 24.63 14.68
C GLY A 11 -3.08 23.57 13.83
N ALA A 12 -2.84 22.42 14.47
CA ALA A 12 -2.23 21.26 13.86
C ALA A 12 -2.89 21.07 12.50
N GLU A 13 -2.07 21.17 11.45
CA GLU A 13 -2.47 20.90 10.09
C GLU A 13 -3.38 19.67 10.08
N ASP A 14 -4.60 19.93 9.59
CA ASP A 14 -5.61 18.94 9.27
C ASP A 14 -4.89 17.72 8.72
N THR A 15 -5.02 16.62 9.45
CA THR A 15 -4.44 15.34 9.07
C THR A 15 -5.16 15.00 7.78
N THR A 16 -4.63 15.43 6.64
CA THR A 16 -5.22 15.16 5.34
C THR A 16 -5.22 13.65 5.27
N VAL A 17 -6.37 13.06 5.54
CA VAL A 17 -6.62 11.63 5.40
C VAL A 17 -6.44 11.43 3.91
N GLU A 18 -5.21 11.08 3.52
CA GLU A 18 -4.86 10.84 2.14
C GLU A 18 -5.79 9.72 1.69
N ALA A 19 -6.78 10.08 0.87
CA ALA A 19 -7.79 9.14 0.45
C ALA A 19 -7.10 7.94 -0.20
N PRO A 20 -7.53 6.70 0.10
CA PRO A 20 -6.90 5.52 -0.48
C PRO A 20 -6.95 5.59 -2.01
N PRO A 21 -5.91 5.09 -2.70
CA PRO A 21 -5.87 5.14 -4.15
C PRO A 21 -7.01 4.31 -4.76
N PRO A 22 -7.47 4.66 -5.98
CA PRO A 22 -8.52 3.91 -6.67
C PRO A 22 -8.07 2.53 -7.16
N TYR A 23 -6.80 2.17 -6.95
CA TYR A 23 -6.23 0.90 -7.35
C TYR A 23 -5.17 0.43 -6.37
N ALA A 24 -5.05 -0.89 -6.29
CA ALA A 24 -3.94 -1.59 -5.65
C ALA A 24 -3.32 -2.54 -6.68
N PHE A 25 -1.99 -2.53 -6.80
CA PHE A 25 -1.29 -3.46 -7.68
C PHE A 25 -0.07 -4.05 -6.99
N LEU A 26 0.23 -5.30 -7.33
CA LEU A 26 1.43 -6.00 -6.92
C LEU A 26 2.24 -6.30 -8.18
N THR A 27 3.52 -5.94 -8.19
CA THR A 27 4.40 -6.24 -9.32
C THR A 27 5.18 -7.52 -9.04
N ILE A 28 5.19 -8.44 -10.01
CA ILE A 28 5.86 -9.73 -9.90
C ILE A 28 6.85 -9.88 -11.06
N GLY A 29 8.08 -10.28 -10.74
CA GLY A 29 9.11 -10.52 -11.75
C GLY A 29 10.31 -11.25 -11.16
N MET A 30 11.00 -12.04 -11.98
CA MET A 30 12.22 -12.76 -11.58
C MET A 30 12.07 -13.61 -10.29
N GLY A 31 10.89 -14.22 -10.10
CA GLY A 31 10.59 -15.01 -8.90
C GLY A 31 10.42 -14.19 -7.61
N LYS A 32 10.21 -12.88 -7.72
CA LYS A 32 10.04 -11.97 -6.60
C LYS A 32 8.81 -11.10 -6.78
N ILE A 33 8.27 -10.67 -5.66
CA ILE A 33 7.27 -9.63 -5.54
C ILE A 33 8.01 -8.32 -5.22
N LEU A 34 7.69 -7.25 -5.94
CA LEU A 34 8.10 -5.90 -5.59
C LEU A 34 7.00 -5.27 -4.74
N LEU A 35 7.33 -4.93 -3.51
CA LEU A 35 6.44 -4.23 -2.59
C LEU A 35 6.57 -2.74 -2.86
N SER A 36 5.53 -2.13 -3.45
CA SER A 36 5.43 -0.68 -3.54
C SER A 36 5.43 -0.09 -2.13
N HIS A 37 6.18 1.00 -1.91
CA HIS A 37 6.25 1.70 -0.62
C HIS A 37 4.85 2.19 -0.18
N GLY A 38 4.11 1.34 0.51
CA GLY A 38 2.79 1.67 1.09
C GLY A 38 2.70 1.38 2.59
N SER A 39 3.80 0.94 3.22
CA SER A 39 3.82 0.72 4.68
C SER A 39 5.05 1.37 5.31
N ALA A 40 4.78 2.44 6.06
CA ALA A 40 5.62 3.17 6.99
C ALA A 40 6.75 4.05 6.43
N LEU A 41 6.65 5.34 6.77
CA LEU A 41 7.61 6.45 6.64
C LEU A 41 8.98 6.23 7.34
N THR A 42 9.50 5.01 7.49
CA THR A 42 10.69 4.78 8.34
C THR A 42 11.77 3.85 7.81
N SER A 43 11.66 3.23 6.63
CA SER A 43 12.76 2.40 6.09
C SER A 43 13.27 2.89 4.74
N ARG A 44 14.40 3.60 4.78
CA ARG A 44 15.15 4.11 3.61
C ARG A 44 16.15 3.04 3.09
N ASP A 45 15.72 1.79 2.96
CA ASP A 45 16.53 0.73 2.35
C ASP A 45 15.95 0.31 0.99
N PRO A 46 16.54 0.76 -0.13
CA PRO A 46 16.07 0.42 -1.48
C PRO A 46 16.23 -1.06 -1.84
N ASN A 47 16.98 -1.85 -1.05
CA ASN A 47 17.15 -3.29 -1.25
C ASN A 47 16.14 -4.14 -0.44
N GLY A 48 15.34 -3.52 0.44
CA GLY A 48 14.41 -4.22 1.34
C GLY A 48 13.00 -4.46 0.80
N CYS A 49 12.67 -3.95 -0.38
CA CYS A 49 11.29 -3.89 -0.89
C CYS A 49 10.88 -5.10 -1.73
N THR A 50 11.53 -6.27 -1.58
CA THR A 50 11.14 -7.47 -2.34
C THR A 50 11.00 -8.69 -1.45
N VAL A 51 10.02 -9.53 -1.76
CA VAL A 51 9.81 -10.83 -1.10
C VAL A 51 9.78 -11.96 -2.13
N PRO A 52 10.15 -13.20 -1.77
CA PRO A 52 10.04 -14.35 -2.66
C PRO A 52 8.59 -14.53 -3.14
N LEU A 53 8.41 -14.84 -4.42
CA LEU A 53 7.11 -15.19 -4.97
C LEU A 53 6.67 -16.57 -4.42
N PRO A 54 5.54 -16.69 -3.70
CA PRO A 54 5.02 -17.99 -3.31
C PRO A 54 4.54 -18.79 -4.53
N PRO A 55 4.42 -20.13 -4.43
CA PRO A 55 3.86 -20.97 -5.50
C PRO A 55 2.41 -20.62 -5.86
N ARG A 56 1.66 -20.04 -4.91
CA ARG A 56 0.29 -19.58 -5.10
C ARG A 56 0.07 -18.27 -4.34
N LEU A 57 -0.32 -17.24 -5.07
CA LEU A 57 -0.69 -15.95 -4.50
C LEU A 57 -2.20 -15.91 -4.24
N GLY A 58 -2.58 -15.53 -3.02
CA GLY A 58 -3.96 -15.23 -2.65
C GLY A 58 -4.19 -13.72 -2.60
N VAL A 59 -5.40 -13.29 -2.92
CA VAL A 59 -5.85 -11.89 -2.80
C VAL A 59 -7.16 -11.90 -2.01
N CYS A 60 -7.22 -11.09 -0.96
CA CYS A 60 -8.44 -10.86 -0.19
C CYS A 60 -8.83 -9.39 -0.32
N LEU A 61 -10.08 -9.14 -0.67
CA LEU A 61 -10.68 -7.81 -0.67
C LEU A 61 -11.64 -7.73 0.52
N ASP A 62 -11.32 -6.86 1.48
CA ASP A 62 -12.27 -6.40 2.48
C ASP A 62 -12.89 -5.10 1.96
N TYR A 63 -14.04 -5.25 1.30
CA TYR A 63 -14.72 -4.13 0.65
C TYR A 63 -15.18 -3.08 1.67
N GLU A 64 -15.74 -3.53 2.80
CA GLU A 64 -16.28 -2.67 3.84
C GLU A 64 -15.18 -1.85 4.54
N GLN A 65 -13.99 -2.44 4.72
CA GLN A 65 -12.83 -1.76 5.30
C GLN A 65 -11.97 -1.03 4.26
N GLY A 66 -12.30 -1.09 2.97
CA GLY A 66 -11.52 -0.44 1.91
C GLY A 66 -10.09 -0.99 1.81
N LYS A 67 -9.92 -2.30 1.94
CA LYS A 67 -8.59 -2.91 2.11
C LYS A 67 -8.38 -4.12 1.20
N VAL A 68 -7.18 -4.22 0.63
CA VAL A 68 -6.73 -5.41 -0.11
C VAL A 68 -5.48 -5.96 0.52
N SER A 69 -5.47 -7.27 0.74
CA SER A 69 -4.34 -7.98 1.32
C SER A 69 -3.92 -9.14 0.40
N PHE A 70 -2.62 -9.35 0.27
CA PHE A 70 -1.98 -10.37 -0.55
C PHE A 70 -1.33 -11.41 0.35
N TYR A 71 -1.48 -12.69 0.00
CA TYR A 71 -1.06 -13.81 0.86
C TYR A 71 -0.26 -14.85 0.07
N ASP A 72 0.65 -15.52 0.75
CA ASP A 72 1.05 -16.87 0.37
C ASP A 72 -0.13 -17.81 0.66
N ALA A 73 -0.80 -18.27 -0.38
CA ALA A 73 -2.00 -19.10 -0.26
C ALA A 73 -1.68 -20.56 0.12
N VAL A 74 -0.40 -20.93 0.26
CA VAL A 74 0.02 -22.25 0.75
C VAL A 74 0.22 -22.21 2.27
N SER A 75 0.97 -21.21 2.75
CA SER A 75 1.25 -21.06 4.19
C SER A 75 0.24 -20.18 4.94
N PHE A 76 -0.69 -19.54 4.22
CA PHE A 76 -1.64 -18.54 4.74
C PHE A 76 -0.97 -17.33 5.40
N ARG A 77 0.29 -17.04 5.02
CA ARG A 77 1.03 -15.89 5.52
C ARG A 77 0.71 -14.64 4.70
N GLU A 78 0.42 -13.53 5.38
CA GLU A 78 0.27 -12.22 4.75
C GLU A 78 1.61 -11.71 4.21
N LEU A 79 1.58 -11.20 2.98
CA LEU A 79 2.74 -10.65 2.26
C LEU A 79 2.70 -9.13 2.23
N TRP A 80 1.53 -8.56 1.94
CA TRP A 80 1.34 -7.12 1.83
C TRP A 80 -0.12 -6.74 1.93
N GLU A 81 -0.36 -5.49 2.33
CA GLU A 81 -1.67 -4.93 2.53
C GLU A 81 -1.66 -3.44 2.19
N CYS A 82 -2.74 -2.98 1.57
CA CYS A 82 -2.95 -1.57 1.28
C CYS A 82 -4.43 -1.18 1.28
N GLY A 83 -4.68 0.12 1.42
CA GLY A 83 -6.00 0.69 1.22
C GLY A 83 -6.36 0.77 -0.27
N VAL A 84 -7.65 0.64 -0.58
CA VAL A 84 -8.24 0.87 -1.90
C VAL A 84 -9.55 1.62 -1.75
N ASP A 85 -9.83 2.54 -2.67
CA ASP A 85 -11.13 3.19 -2.74
C ASP A 85 -12.22 2.19 -3.18
N CYS A 86 -13.15 1.91 -2.27
CA CYS A 86 -14.33 1.07 -2.48
C CYS A 86 -15.62 1.90 -2.67
N SER A 87 -15.51 3.17 -3.09
CA SER A 87 -16.68 4.00 -3.45
C SER A 87 -17.49 3.45 -4.63
N GLY A 88 -16.90 2.53 -5.41
CA GLY A 88 -17.56 1.78 -6.47
C GLY A 88 -17.02 0.34 -6.60
N PRO A 89 -17.50 -0.41 -7.62
CA PRO A 89 -17.09 -1.80 -7.82
C PRO A 89 -15.58 -1.95 -8.04
N VAL A 90 -14.96 -2.88 -7.32
CA VAL A 90 -13.55 -3.25 -7.50
C VAL A 90 -13.46 -4.47 -8.41
N CYS A 91 -12.69 -4.38 -9.49
CA CYS A 91 -12.50 -5.47 -10.44
C CYS A 91 -11.06 -6.02 -10.33
N PRO A 92 -10.86 -7.35 -10.27
CA PRO A 92 -9.52 -7.92 -10.38
C PRO A 92 -8.96 -7.69 -11.78
N ALA A 93 -7.69 -7.31 -11.88
CA ALA A 93 -6.99 -7.09 -13.13
C ALA A 93 -5.62 -7.78 -13.12
N PHE A 94 -5.22 -8.31 -14.28
CA PHE A 94 -3.92 -8.94 -14.48
C PHE A 94 -3.27 -8.32 -15.72
N CYS A 95 -2.03 -7.86 -15.57
CA CYS A 95 -1.26 -7.25 -16.65
C CYS A 95 0.09 -7.95 -16.78
N PHE A 96 0.50 -8.21 -18.02
CA PHE A 96 1.81 -8.77 -18.34
C PHE A 96 2.69 -7.67 -18.93
N ILE A 97 3.87 -7.46 -18.34
CA ILE A 97 4.83 -6.45 -18.77
C ILE A 97 6.01 -7.17 -19.44
N GLY A 98 6.23 -6.88 -20.72
CA GLY A 98 7.23 -7.56 -21.57
C GLY A 98 6.55 -8.41 -22.66
N GLY A 99 7.08 -8.39 -23.87
CA GLY A 99 6.59 -9.19 -25.00
C GLY A 99 7.45 -10.43 -25.21
N GLY A 100 6.83 -11.60 -25.33
CA GLY A 100 7.49 -12.87 -25.64
C GLY A 100 6.75 -14.07 -25.10
#